data_AF-A0A849G899-F1
#
_entry.id   AF-A0A849G899-F1
#
_cell.length_a   1.000
_cell.length_b   1.000
_cell.length_c   1.000
_cell.angle_alpha   90.00
_cell.angle_beta   90.00
_cell.angle_gamma   90.00
#
_symmetry.space_group_name_H-M   'P 1'
#
loop_
_entity.id
_entity.type
_entity.pdbx_description
1 polymer ?
#
loop_
_entity_poly.entity_id
_entity_poly.type
_entity_poly.pdbx_seq_one_letter_code
_entity_poly.pdbx_strand_id
1 'polypeptide(L)'
;MGVVDRRRVRSVLFRVHKWMGLHLCLLFAIIFATGTLLMFSPEISYYNRSDLWVAPAAAGTEPATVGEIYDAILADQDGAYVDIIAEAPRPWFGRAVLGRGPNGAFVAHVESHSAVVLGYGDVSFFHKIIRTLHDSLLIPFSLGHIGVTFLSFFVLAMAVTGLITYR
;
A
#
# COMPACT_ATOMS: atom_id res chain seq x y z
N MET A 1 -25.20 -46.18 -4.00
CA MET A 1 -25.16 -44.98 -3.12
C MET A 1 -26.37 -44.12 -3.43
N GLY A 2 -27.36 -44.13 -2.53
CA GLY A 2 -28.73 -43.70 -2.80
C GLY A 2 -28.97 -42.19 -2.74
N VAL A 3 -30.08 -41.74 -3.33
CA VAL A 3 -30.55 -40.35 -3.41
C VAL A 3 -30.53 -39.60 -2.06
N VAL A 4 -30.70 -40.32 -0.94
CA VAL A 4 -30.63 -39.78 0.43
C VAL A 4 -29.24 -39.25 0.78
N ASP A 5 -28.19 -39.93 0.32
CA ASP A 5 -26.80 -39.56 0.56
C ASP A 5 -26.46 -38.26 -0.18
N ARG A 6 -26.93 -38.14 -1.43
CA ARG A 6 -26.78 -36.93 -2.25
C ARG A 6 -27.49 -35.71 -1.65
N ARG A 7 -28.68 -35.88 -1.06
CA ARG A 7 -29.39 -34.79 -0.36
C ARG A 7 -28.67 -34.34 0.91
N ARG A 8 -28.14 -35.28 1.70
CA ARG A 8 -27.36 -34.96 2.91
C ARG A 8 -26.09 -34.19 2.57
N VAL A 9 -25.32 -34.65 1.57
CA VAL A 9 -24.11 -33.97 1.10
C VAL A 9 -24.44 -32.53 0.66
N ARG A 10 -25.48 -32.33 -0.15
CA ARG A 10 -25.88 -30.97 -0.59
C ARG A 10 -26.28 -30.07 0.58
N SER A 11 -26.98 -30.61 1.58
CA SER A 11 -27.35 -29.85 2.78
C SER A 11 -26.14 -29.42 3.61
N VAL A 12 -25.12 -30.27 3.71
CA VAL A 12 -23.86 -29.94 4.42
C VAL A 12 -23.09 -28.88 3.65
N LEU A 13 -22.92 -29.06 2.33
CA LEU A 13 -22.24 -28.09 1.47
C LEU A 13 -22.90 -26.72 1.52
N PHE A 14 -24.24 -26.65 1.49
CA PHE A 14 -24.98 -25.40 1.64
C PHE A 14 -24.72 -24.71 2.99
N ARG A 15 -24.69 -25.49 4.09
CA ARG A 15 -24.42 -24.95 5.43
C ARG A 15 -23.00 -24.40 5.54
N VAL A 16 -22.02 -25.16 5.03
CA VAL A 16 -20.61 -24.73 4.99
C VAL A 16 -20.46 -23.48 4.13
N HIS A 17 -21.02 -23.46 2.92
CA HIS A 17 -20.96 -22.32 2.02
C HIS A 17 -21.57 -21.05 2.66
N LYS A 18 -22.75 -21.16 3.28
CA LYS A 18 -23.40 -20.03 3.95
C LYS A 18 -22.52 -19.47 5.08
N TRP A 19 -21.99 -20.35 5.93
CA TRP A 19 -21.24 -19.93 7.12
C TRP A 19 -19.86 -19.39 6.76
N MET A 20 -19.14 -20.07 5.85
CA MET A 20 -17.85 -19.63 5.33
C MET A 20 -17.99 -18.31 4.55
N GLY A 21 -19.00 -18.20 3.70
CA GLY A 21 -19.26 -16.98 2.93
C GLY A 21 -19.52 -15.75 3.78
N LEU A 22 -20.24 -15.89 4.91
CA LEU A 22 -20.47 -14.79 5.83
C LEU A 22 -19.15 -14.24 6.41
N HIS A 23 -18.28 -15.13 6.89
CA HIS A 23 -17.00 -14.72 7.50
C HIS A 23 -16.05 -14.12 6.45
N LEU A 24 -15.97 -14.74 5.27
CA LEU A 24 -15.17 -14.22 4.16
C LEU A 24 -15.66 -12.84 3.71
N CYS A 25 -16.98 -12.62 3.65
CA CYS A 25 -17.54 -11.33 3.27
C CYS A 25 -17.16 -10.21 4.26
N LEU A 26 -17.25 -10.48 5.57
CA LEU A 26 -16.83 -9.53 6.61
C LEU A 26 -15.34 -9.20 6.51
N LEU A 27 -14.51 -10.21 6.33
CA LEU A 27 -13.07 -10.04 6.13
C LEU A 27 -12.77 -9.22 4.87
N PHE A 28 -13.41 -9.56 3.75
CA PHE A 28 -13.23 -8.83 2.50
C PHE A 28 -13.75 -7.40 2.54
N ALA A 29 -14.78 -7.10 3.33
CA ALA A 29 -15.22 -5.72 3.52
C ALA A 29 -14.09 -4.86 4.12
N ILE A 30 -13.34 -5.40 5.09
CA ILE A 30 -12.18 -4.73 5.68
C ILE A 30 -11.06 -4.59 4.64
N ILE A 31 -10.67 -5.68 3.96
CA ILE A 31 -9.59 -5.66 2.96
C ILE A 31 -9.92 -4.70 1.81
N PHE A 32 -11.16 -4.67 1.35
CA PHE A 32 -11.63 -3.77 0.30
C PHE A 32 -11.60 -2.30 0.76
N ALA A 33 -12.07 -2.02 1.97
CA ALA A 33 -12.03 -0.67 2.53
C ALA A 33 -10.58 -0.17 2.66
N THR A 34 -9.68 -0.99 3.21
CA THR A 34 -8.27 -0.63 3.39
C THR A 34 -7.54 -0.49 2.06
N GLY A 35 -7.85 -1.34 1.07
CA GLY A 35 -7.29 -1.23 -0.28
C GLY A 35 -7.73 0.05 -0.98
N THR A 36 -9.00 0.43 -0.81
CA THR A 36 -9.53 1.70 -1.34
C THR A 36 -8.86 2.89 -0.67
N LEU A 37 -8.70 2.86 0.65
CA LEU A 37 -7.95 3.87 1.42
C LEU A 37 -6.49 3.97 0.97
N LEU A 38 -5.85 2.84 0.65
CA LEU A 38 -4.46 2.81 0.23
C LEU A 38 -4.23 3.60 -1.08
N MET A 39 -5.21 3.60 -1.99
CA MET A 39 -5.16 4.37 -3.24
C MET A 39 -5.04 5.88 -3.01
N PHE A 40 -5.62 6.38 -1.92
CA PHE A 40 -5.60 7.79 -1.51
C PHE A 40 -4.62 8.09 -0.37
N SER A 41 -3.82 7.09 0.01
CA SER A 41 -2.93 7.23 1.17
C SER A 41 -1.84 8.28 0.98
N PRO A 42 -1.23 8.50 -0.21
CA PRO A 42 -0.34 9.64 -0.41
C PRO A 42 -1.06 10.96 -0.18
N GLU A 43 -2.24 11.17 -0.75
CA GLU A 43 -2.99 12.42 -0.64
C GLU A 43 -3.35 12.74 0.82
N ILE A 44 -3.71 11.73 1.61
CA ILE A 44 -3.97 11.88 3.06
C ILE A 44 -2.67 12.15 3.83
N SER A 45 -1.59 11.45 3.49
CA SER A 45 -0.28 11.58 4.15
C SER A 45 0.32 12.98 3.98
N TYR A 46 0.10 13.60 2.82
CA TYR A 46 0.60 14.93 2.48
C TYR A 46 -0.39 16.06 2.81
N TYR A 47 -1.56 15.75 3.37
CA TYR A 47 -2.63 16.74 3.63
C TYR A 47 -2.15 17.89 4.54
N ASN A 48 -1.42 17.58 5.61
CA ASN A 48 -0.87 18.58 6.54
C ASN A 48 0.50 19.14 6.12
N ARG A 49 0.97 18.79 4.92
CA ARG A 49 2.31 19.14 4.42
C ARG A 49 2.20 19.82 3.06
N SER A 50 1.52 20.97 3.04
CA SER A 50 1.34 21.80 1.84
C SER A 50 2.67 22.27 1.24
N ASP A 51 3.73 22.33 2.06
CA ASP A 51 5.11 22.61 1.66
C ASP A 51 5.67 21.59 0.66
N LEU A 52 5.15 20.35 0.66
CA LEU A 52 5.66 19.27 -0.17
C LEU A 52 4.91 19.11 -1.51
N TRP A 53 3.97 20.00 -1.78
CA TRP A 53 3.18 20.00 -3.02
C TRP A 53 3.94 20.72 -4.12
N VAL A 54 3.98 20.08 -5.29
CA VAL A 54 4.70 20.54 -6.46
C VAL A 54 3.70 21.01 -7.51
N ALA A 55 3.95 22.20 -8.08
CA ALA A 55 3.16 22.69 -9.19
C ALA A 55 3.43 21.83 -10.45
N PRO A 56 2.43 21.62 -11.33
CA PRO A 56 2.67 20.94 -12.59
C PRO A 56 3.79 21.64 -13.36
N ALA A 57 4.79 20.87 -13.79
CA ALA A 57 5.87 21.39 -14.62
C ALA A 57 5.30 21.92 -15.95
N ALA A 58 5.97 22.93 -16.50
CA ALA A 58 5.61 23.42 -17.83
C ALA A 58 5.77 22.31 -18.87
N ALA A 59 4.93 22.33 -19.90
CA ALA A 59 5.01 21.34 -20.98
C ALA A 59 6.40 21.38 -21.63
N GLY A 60 7.08 20.22 -21.67
CA GLY A 60 8.42 20.08 -22.26
C GLY A 60 9.59 20.36 -21.29
N THR A 61 9.34 20.58 -20.00
CA THR A 61 10.41 20.58 -19.00
C THR A 61 10.86 19.14 -18.73
N GLU A 62 12.15 18.86 -18.92
CA GLU A 62 12.74 17.57 -18.58
C GLU A 62 12.83 17.41 -17.05
N PRO A 63 12.62 16.19 -16.51
CA PRO A 63 12.83 15.93 -15.09
C PRO A 63 14.30 16.14 -14.69
N ALA A 64 14.51 16.57 -13.45
CA ALA A 64 15.84 16.63 -12.86
C ALA A 64 16.46 15.23 -12.82
N THR A 65 17.74 15.16 -13.19
CA THR A 65 18.53 13.95 -13.09
C THR A 65 18.73 13.56 -11.63
N VAL A 66 19.03 12.28 -11.40
CA VAL A 66 19.34 11.77 -10.06
C VAL A 66 20.57 12.48 -9.47
N GLY A 67 21.53 12.87 -10.32
CA GLY A 67 22.73 13.61 -9.92
C GLY A 67 22.39 15.02 -9.41
N GLU A 68 21.53 15.76 -10.10
CA GLU A 68 21.10 17.10 -9.67
C GLU A 68 20.37 17.05 -8.33
N ILE A 69 19.50 16.06 -8.10
CA ILE A 69 18.82 15.86 -6.82
C ILE A 69 19.82 15.52 -5.71
N TYR A 70 20.80 14.68 -6.01
CA TYR A 70 21.85 14.30 -5.07
C TYR A 70 22.69 15.52 -4.66
N ASP A 71 23.13 16.33 -5.64
CA ASP A 71 23.93 17.53 -5.41
C ASP A 71 23.13 18.59 -4.64
N ALA A 72 21.83 18.74 -4.91
CA ALA A 72 20.96 19.66 -4.18
C ALA A 72 20.87 19.31 -2.69
N ILE A 73 20.77 18.02 -2.34
CA ILE A 73 20.75 17.57 -0.94
C ILE A 73 22.10 17.80 -0.27
N LEU A 74 23.20 17.54 -0.96
CA LEU A 74 24.54 17.81 -0.42
C LEU A 74 24.81 19.30 -0.21
N ALA A 75 24.24 20.15 -1.06
CA ALA A 75 24.36 21.60 -0.93
C ALA A 75 23.49 22.18 0.20
N ASP A 76 22.33 21.57 0.47
CA ASP A 76 21.43 21.99 1.55
C ASP A 76 21.88 21.49 2.93
N GLN A 77 22.52 20.31 3.00
CA GLN A 77 22.93 19.69 4.24
C GLN A 77 24.38 19.20 4.23
N ASP A 78 25.24 19.95 4.93
CA ASP A 78 26.66 19.60 5.10
C ASP A 78 26.85 18.20 5.72
N GLY A 79 27.67 17.38 5.07
CA GLY A 79 27.97 16.02 5.52
C GLY A 79 26.81 15.04 5.40
N ALA A 80 25.79 15.35 4.61
CA ALA A 80 24.74 14.41 4.27
C ALA A 80 25.26 13.28 3.36
N TYR A 81 24.63 12.12 3.50
CA TYR A 81 24.82 10.94 2.66
C TYR A 81 23.45 10.47 2.19
N VAL A 82 23.27 10.38 0.87
CA VAL A 82 22.00 9.91 0.27
C VAL A 82 22.04 8.39 0.14
N ASP A 83 21.06 7.71 0.74
CA ASP A 83 20.91 6.26 0.66
C ASP A 83 19.98 5.86 -0.49
N ILE A 84 18.80 6.47 -0.58
CA ILE A 84 17.76 6.11 -1.55
C ILE A 84 17.08 7.38 -2.07
N ILE A 85 16.94 7.48 -3.39
CA ILE A 85 16.07 8.46 -4.04
C ILE A 85 14.85 7.70 -4.57
N ALA A 86 13.71 7.87 -3.91
CA ALA A 86 12.46 7.26 -4.29
C ALA A 86 11.71 8.13 -5.29
N GLU A 87 11.01 7.48 -6.21
CA GLU A 87 10.14 8.19 -7.16
C GLU A 87 8.94 8.80 -6.43
N ALA A 88 8.49 9.95 -6.91
CA ALA A 88 7.33 10.60 -6.35
C ALA A 88 6.07 9.73 -6.56
N PRO A 89 5.19 9.58 -5.55
CA PRO A 89 3.95 8.79 -5.70
C PRO A 89 3.02 9.35 -6.78
N ARG A 90 3.07 10.68 -7.01
CA ARG A 90 2.28 11.42 -7.98
C ARG A 90 3.10 12.59 -8.54
N PRO A 91 2.76 13.14 -9.72
CA PRO A 91 3.47 14.27 -10.30
C PRO A 91 3.48 15.56 -9.47
N TRP A 92 2.48 15.75 -8.60
CA TRP A 92 2.32 16.94 -7.75
C TRP A 92 2.91 16.78 -6.34
N PHE A 93 3.72 15.74 -6.11
CA PHE A 93 4.49 15.57 -4.88
C PHE A 93 5.99 15.57 -5.19
N GLY A 94 6.79 16.01 -4.22
CA GLY A 94 8.24 15.87 -4.29
C GLY A 94 8.70 14.41 -4.22
N ARG A 95 9.86 14.12 -4.79
CA ARG A 95 10.58 12.86 -4.66
C ARG A 95 11.14 12.75 -3.25
N ALA A 96 10.89 11.61 -2.61
CA ALA A 96 11.41 11.36 -1.27
C ALA A 96 12.86 10.87 -1.34
N VAL A 97 13.76 11.55 -0.64
CA VAL A 97 15.17 11.19 -0.51
C VAL A 97 15.42 10.75 0.93
N LEU A 98 15.82 9.49 1.10
CA LEU A 98 16.25 8.97 2.38
C LEU A 98 17.77 9.12 2.45
N GLY A 99 18.24 9.70 3.53
CA GLY A 99 19.66 9.90 3.77
C GLY A 99 20.02 9.92 5.24
N ARG A 100 21.31 10.07 5.50
CA ARG A 100 21.91 10.21 6.83
C ARG A 100 22.76 11.45 6.86
N GLY A 101 22.54 12.31 7.85
CA GLY A 101 23.33 13.50 8.06
C GLY A 101 23.93 13.53 9.47
N PRO A 102 24.52 14.66 9.87
CA PRO A 102 25.13 14.83 11.19
C PRO A 102 24.16 14.55 12.36
N ASN A 103 22.87 14.82 12.14
CA ASN A 103 21.80 14.67 13.13
C ASN A 103 21.09 13.31 13.06
N GLY A 104 21.57 12.37 12.24
CA GLY A 104 20.98 11.05 12.05
C GLY A 104 20.26 10.89 10.71
N ALA A 105 19.38 9.88 10.63
CA ALA A 105 18.62 9.59 9.42
C ALA A 105 17.54 10.65 9.18
N PHE A 106 17.38 11.06 7.93
CA PHE A 106 16.38 12.05 7.52
C PHE A 106 15.66 11.60 6.24
N VAL A 107 14.49 12.19 6.04
CA VAL A 107 13.73 12.11 4.80
C VAL A 107 13.58 13.53 4.28
N ALA A 108 14.17 13.82 3.13
CA ALA A 108 13.98 15.08 2.41
C ALA A 108 13.00 14.86 1.26
N HIS A 109 12.30 15.91 0.85
CA HIS A 109 11.44 15.90 -0.33
C HIS A 109 11.96 16.94 -1.31
N VAL A 110 12.21 16.52 -2.53
CA VAL A 110 12.83 17.35 -3.58
C VAL A 110 11.89 17.46 -4.76
N GLU A 111 11.76 18.65 -5.33
CA GLU A 111 10.96 18.87 -6.53
C GLU A 111 11.58 18.13 -7.74
N SER A 112 10.74 17.37 -8.47
CA SER A 112 11.19 16.44 -9.51
C SER A 112 11.82 17.10 -10.75
N HIS A 113 11.62 18.40 -10.98
CA HIS A 113 12.09 19.10 -12.19
C HIS A 113 13.17 20.14 -11.90
N SER A 114 13.06 20.87 -10.78
CA SER A 114 14.00 21.94 -10.42
C SER A 114 15.14 21.47 -9.51
N ALA A 115 15.04 20.25 -8.97
CA ALA A 115 15.89 19.73 -7.89
C ALA A 115 15.89 20.60 -6.61
N VAL A 116 14.88 21.45 -6.41
CA VAL A 116 14.77 22.27 -5.19
C VAL A 116 14.29 21.43 -4.01
N VAL A 117 14.98 21.54 -2.87
CA VAL A 117 14.57 20.90 -1.61
C VAL A 117 13.34 21.62 -1.05
N LEU A 118 12.22 20.91 -0.95
CA LEU A 118 10.94 21.45 -0.49
C LEU A 118 10.85 21.43 1.04
N GLY A 119 11.39 20.39 1.66
CA GLY A 119 11.39 20.25 3.12
C GLY A 119 11.74 18.85 3.60
N TYR A 120 11.74 18.70 4.93
CA TYR A 120 12.15 17.48 5.60
C TYR A 120 11.01 16.86 6.41
N GLY A 121 11.02 15.54 6.56
CA GLY A 121 10.14 14.78 7.46
C GLY A 121 9.50 13.56 6.81
N ASP A 122 9.22 12.56 7.65
CA ASP A 122 8.50 11.36 7.24
C ASP A 122 6.99 11.61 7.21
N VAL A 123 6.39 11.46 6.02
CA VAL A 123 4.94 11.52 5.80
C VAL A 123 4.31 10.13 5.66
N SER A 124 5.10 9.07 5.65
CA SER A 124 4.63 7.72 5.33
C SER A 124 3.86 7.01 6.45
N PHE A 125 3.67 7.62 7.62
CA PHE A 125 3.03 6.99 8.78
C PHE A 125 1.64 6.42 8.46
N PHE A 126 0.77 7.24 7.86
CA PHE A 126 -0.59 6.80 7.51
C PHE A 126 -0.56 5.68 6.46
N HIS A 127 0.25 5.86 5.40
CA HIS A 127 0.45 4.84 4.38
C HIS A 127 0.94 3.50 4.98
N LYS A 128 1.94 3.54 5.87
CA LYS A 128 2.48 2.35 6.55
C LYS A 128 1.39 1.62 7.32
N ILE A 129 0.58 2.32 8.12
CA ILE A 129 -0.49 1.69 8.92
C ILE A 129 -1.53 1.03 8.02
N ILE A 130 -2.06 1.75 7.04
CA ILE A 130 -3.10 1.22 6.14
C ILE A 130 -2.55 0.06 5.33
N ARG A 131 -1.30 0.15 4.86
CA ARG A 131 -0.64 -0.94 4.13
C ARG A 131 -0.46 -2.17 5.00
N THR A 132 0.06 -2.04 6.22
CA THR A 132 0.22 -3.19 7.13
C THR A 132 -1.13 -3.80 7.50
N LEU A 133 -2.17 -2.98 7.70
CA LEU A 133 -3.53 -3.47 7.92
C LEU A 133 -4.08 -4.22 6.71
N HIS A 134 -3.79 -3.77 5.49
CA HIS A 134 -4.22 -4.42 4.25
C HIS A 134 -3.45 -5.73 3.97
N ASP A 135 -2.13 -5.70 4.06
CA ASP A 135 -1.24 -6.80 3.67
C ASP A 135 -1.21 -7.92 4.73
N SER A 136 -1.32 -7.56 6.02
CA SER A 136 -1.11 -8.50 7.12
C SER A 136 -2.15 -8.41 8.25
N LEU A 137 -3.19 -7.57 8.13
CA LEU A 137 -4.18 -7.36 9.20
C LEU A 137 -3.56 -6.91 10.53
N LEU A 138 -2.40 -6.23 10.48
CA LEU A 138 -1.58 -5.86 11.66
C LEU A 138 -1.03 -7.06 12.47
N ILE A 139 -1.10 -8.27 11.91
CA ILE A 139 -0.46 -9.46 12.46
C ILE A 139 1.03 -9.44 12.05
N PRO A 140 1.95 -9.99 12.88
CA PRO A 140 3.37 -10.09 12.53
C PRO A 140 3.59 -10.65 11.11
N PHE A 141 4.52 -10.02 10.41
CA PHE A 141 4.73 -10.14 8.95
C PHE A 141 4.74 -11.59 8.44
N SER A 142 5.39 -12.52 9.15
CA SER A 142 5.49 -13.92 8.74
C SER A 142 4.15 -14.66 8.74
N LEU A 143 3.28 -14.41 9.72
CA LEU A 143 2.01 -15.12 9.86
C LEU A 143 0.90 -14.45 9.06
N GLY A 144 0.91 -13.12 8.98
CA GLY A 144 -0.12 -12.36 8.27
C GLY A 144 -0.14 -12.68 6.77
N HIS A 145 1.01 -12.63 6.09
CA HIS A 145 1.09 -12.91 4.66
C HIS A 145 0.69 -14.36 4.33
N ILE A 146 1.10 -15.33 5.16
CA ILE A 146 0.70 -16.73 4.97
C ILE A 146 -0.81 -16.87 5.15
N GLY A 147 -1.39 -16.24 6.17
CA GLY A 147 -2.83 -16.27 6.43
C GLY A 147 -3.66 -15.67 5.29
N VAL A 148 -3.27 -14.48 4.81
CA VAL A 148 -3.94 -13.82 3.68
C VAL A 148 -3.78 -14.64 2.39
N THR A 149 -2.61 -15.22 2.13
CA THR A 149 -2.39 -16.09 0.97
C THR A 149 -3.23 -17.36 1.07
N PHE A 150 -3.33 -17.96 2.26
CA PHE A 150 -4.13 -19.16 2.50
C PHE A 150 -5.64 -18.91 2.30
N LEU A 151 -6.10 -17.66 2.43
CA LEU A 151 -7.48 -17.27 2.12
C LEU A 151 -7.90 -17.60 0.67
N SER A 152 -6.95 -17.66 -0.27
CA SER A 152 -7.20 -18.07 -1.66
C SER A 152 -7.83 -19.47 -1.75
N PHE A 153 -7.44 -20.41 -0.89
CA PHE A 153 -8.04 -21.75 -0.83
C PHE A 153 -9.47 -21.71 -0.33
N PHE A 154 -9.79 -20.85 0.65
CA PHE A 154 -11.17 -20.66 1.11
C PHE A 154 -12.05 -20.05 0.02
N VAL A 155 -11.52 -19.10 -0.77
CA VAL A 155 -12.22 -18.54 -1.93
C VAL A 155 -12.46 -19.62 -3.00
N LEU A 156 -11.45 -20.45 -3.30
CA LEU A 156 -11.60 -21.57 -4.22
C LEU A 156 -12.67 -22.57 -3.74
N ALA A 157 -12.65 -22.92 -2.46
CA ALA A 157 -13.66 -23.78 -1.84
C ALA A 157 -15.06 -23.13 -1.92
N MET A 158 -15.18 -21.82 -1.70
CA MET A 158 -16.43 -21.09 -1.87
C MET A 158 -16.94 -21.16 -3.32
N ALA A 159 -16.07 -20.97 -4.30
CA ALA A 159 -16.43 -21.04 -5.72
C ALA A 159 -16.94 -22.45 -6.10
N VAL A 160 -16.23 -23.50 -5.69
CA VAL A 160 -16.62 -24.89 -5.96
C VAL A 160 -17.94 -25.25 -5.26
N THR A 161 -18.07 -24.92 -3.97
CA THR A 161 -19.29 -25.22 -3.20
C THR A 161 -20.50 -24.44 -3.73
N GLY A 162 -20.31 -23.19 -4.18
CA GLY A 162 -21.35 -22.41 -4.84
C GLY A 162 -21.81 -23.07 -6.14
N LEU A 163 -20.87 -23.46 -7.01
CA LEU A 163 -21.19 -24.11 -8.29
C LEU A 163 -21.94 -25.43 -8.10
N ILE A 164 -21.56 -26.25 -7.12
CA ILE A 164 -22.22 -27.54 -6.84
C ILE A 164 -23.61 -27.36 -6.22
N THR A 165 -23.79 -26.33 -5.38
CA THR A 165 -25.05 -26.13 -4.66
C THR A 165 -26.14 -25.53 -5.54
N TYR A 166 -25.76 -24.68 -6.49
CA TYR A 166 -26.68 -23.96 -7.38
C TYR A 166 -26.77 -24.55 -8.80
N ARG A 167 -26.09 -25.67 -9.08
CA ARG A 167 -26.36 -26.56 -10.22
C ARG A 167 -27.44 -27.59 -9.87
#